data_AF-A0A950FBC0-F1
#
_entry.id   AF-A0A950FBC0-F1
#
_cell.length_a   1.000
_cell.length_b   1.000
_cell.length_c   1.000
_cell.angle_alpha   90.00
_cell.angle_beta   90.00
_cell.angle_gamma   90.00
#
_symmetry.space_group_name_H-M   'P 1'
#
loop_
_entity.id
_entity.type
_entity.pdbx_description
1 polymer ?
#
loop_
_entity_poly.entity_id
_entity_poly.type
_entity_poly.pdbx_seq_one_letter_code
_entity_poly.pdbx_strand_id
1 'polypeptide(L)'
;MKTIFREIQRSAGQWSALFLTVAVAFGISNIAFASIVHLPPGTASSGPIPIGTGTGEAPPDEWSFVPFSDTSCGDPGTTAGISFYPSSTVNNDHLLIYFQGGGLCYTYNTCYNMRAGEAAPGFQGEVQRLQGFTVNNPPQIQPILHNDNAADGNPFADWSKVLVWYCTGDNHTGNHVTTYKDPNGHSHQINHVGYANMQKYLSRLKATFCASSACTMPAPAHIVVAGSSAGGWGAVWNFEQVRDTFGIAA
;
A
#
# COMPACT_ATOMS: atom_id res chain seq x y z
N MET A 1 42.29 12.64 -40.82
CA MET A 1 42.02 11.26 -40.35
C MET A 1 42.29 11.01 -38.87
N LYS A 2 43.13 11.80 -38.17
CA LYS A 2 43.25 11.75 -36.69
C LYS A 2 42.30 12.70 -35.94
N THR A 3 41.56 13.55 -36.65
CA THR A 3 40.56 14.48 -36.06
C THR A 3 39.16 13.87 -35.97
N ILE A 4 38.85 12.88 -36.81
CA ILE A 4 37.51 12.22 -36.89
C ILE A 4 37.25 11.20 -35.75
N PHE A 5 38.30 10.66 -35.09
CA PHE A 5 38.12 9.70 -33.99
C PHE A 5 37.94 10.34 -32.60
N ARG A 6 38.06 11.67 -32.44
CA ARG A 6 37.77 12.36 -31.16
C ARG A 6 36.41 13.06 -31.11
N GLU A 7 35.76 13.28 -32.24
CA GLU A 7 34.39 13.81 -32.30
C GLU A 7 33.30 12.73 -32.15
N ILE A 8 33.62 11.45 -32.35
CA ILE A 8 32.67 10.32 -32.14
C ILE A 8 32.49 9.96 -30.65
N GLN A 9 33.41 10.38 -29.76
CA GLN A 9 33.27 10.18 -28.30
C GLN A 9 32.71 11.40 -27.56
N ARG A 10 32.38 12.51 -28.26
CA ARG A 10 31.85 13.74 -27.64
C ARG A 10 30.60 14.33 -28.33
N SER A 11 30.00 13.64 -29.32
CA SER A 11 28.80 14.11 -30.05
C SER A 11 27.66 13.07 -30.21
N ALA A 12 27.21 12.47 -29.12
CA ALA A 12 25.86 11.87 -29.08
C ALA A 12 25.18 12.27 -27.75
N GLY A 13 24.46 13.38 -27.65
CA GLY A 13 24.12 14.38 -28.64
C GLY A 13 23.69 15.68 -27.95
N GLN A 14 24.29 16.78 -28.37
CA GLN A 14 23.60 18.08 -28.48
C GLN A 14 22.38 17.82 -29.39
N TRP A 15 21.19 18.39 -29.19
CA TRP A 15 20.83 19.78 -29.46
C TRP A 15 19.56 20.11 -28.65
N SER A 16 19.65 21.08 -27.73
CA SER A 16 19.22 22.48 -27.97
C SER A 16 17.70 22.56 -28.16
N ALA A 17 16.93 22.69 -27.08
CA ALA A 17 16.58 23.99 -26.49
C ALA A 17 16.01 24.97 -27.53
N LEU A 18 14.69 25.12 -27.53
CA LEU A 18 14.03 26.35 -27.96
C LEU A 18 13.24 26.93 -26.77
N PHE A 19 13.95 27.80 -26.04
CA PHE A 19 13.55 29.10 -25.51
C PHE A 19 12.13 29.30 -24.94
N LEU A 20 12.04 29.62 -23.64
CA LEU A 20 11.92 30.99 -23.08
C LEU A 20 10.47 31.50 -23.21
N THR A 21 9.74 31.77 -22.13
CA THR A 21 10.00 32.88 -21.20
C THR A 21 9.44 32.62 -19.80
N VAL A 22 10.01 33.09 -18.69
CA VAL A 22 11.23 33.87 -18.42
C VAL A 22 11.49 33.67 -16.92
N ALA A 23 12.70 33.28 -16.52
CA ALA A 23 13.23 33.72 -15.24
C ALA A 23 14.16 34.88 -15.55
N VAL A 24 13.88 36.06 -15.00
CA VAL A 24 14.84 37.17 -15.00
C VAL A 24 16.08 36.66 -14.27
N ALA A 25 17.06 36.35 -15.11
CA ALA A 25 18.49 36.38 -14.88
C ALA A 25 19.04 35.70 -13.60
N PHE A 26 19.61 34.53 -13.85
CA PHE A 26 20.86 34.05 -13.26
C PHE A 26 20.88 33.88 -11.73
N GLY A 27 20.41 32.70 -11.33
CA GLY A 27 20.68 32.09 -10.04
C GLY A 27 22.18 31.90 -9.80
N ILE A 28 22.67 32.66 -8.83
CA ILE A 28 23.59 32.16 -7.82
C ILE A 28 22.94 32.52 -6.49
N SER A 29 22.28 31.56 -5.88
CA SER A 29 21.84 31.70 -4.49
C SER A 29 21.69 30.32 -3.88
N ASN A 30 22.79 29.88 -3.26
CA ASN A 30 22.67 29.12 -2.02
C ASN A 30 21.83 29.97 -1.06
N ILE A 31 20.52 29.75 -1.03
CA ILE A 31 19.66 30.17 0.07
C ILE A 31 18.81 28.95 0.41
N ALA A 32 19.27 28.19 1.39
CA ALA A 32 18.42 27.25 2.10
C ALA A 32 17.42 28.07 2.92
N PHE A 33 16.12 27.90 2.64
CA PHE A 33 15.09 28.32 3.57
C PHE A 33 14.95 27.23 4.63
N ALA A 34 15.58 27.45 5.79
CA ALA A 34 15.23 26.72 7.00
C ALA A 34 14.26 27.59 7.81
N SER A 35 12.98 27.21 7.80
CA SER A 35 12.01 27.76 8.74
C SER A 35 12.19 27.05 10.08
N ILE A 36 12.77 27.73 11.08
CA ILE A 36 12.67 27.29 12.47
C ILE A 36 11.26 27.63 12.94
N VAL A 37 10.38 26.63 12.96
CA VAL A 37 9.13 26.71 13.70
C VAL A 37 9.46 26.31 15.15
N HIS A 38 9.46 27.29 16.06
CA HIS A 38 9.36 26.99 17.48
C HIS A 38 7.94 26.48 17.75
N LEU A 39 7.79 25.16 17.82
CA LEU A 39 6.58 24.57 18.40
C LEU A 39 6.66 24.74 19.92
N PRO A 40 5.57 25.12 20.60
CA PRO A 40 5.49 24.98 22.06
C PRO A 40 5.69 23.50 22.41
N PRO A 41 6.11 23.16 23.65
CA PRO A 41 6.37 21.78 24.04
C PRO A 41 5.06 20.97 24.00
N GLY A 42 4.79 20.42 22.82
CA GLY A 42 3.77 19.41 22.57
C GLY A 42 4.41 18.04 22.79
N THR A 43 3.71 17.22 23.54
CA THR A 43 4.00 15.80 23.80
C THR A 43 4.59 15.10 22.59
N ALA A 44 5.68 14.35 22.80
CA ALA A 44 6.36 13.55 21.79
C ALA A 44 5.36 12.84 20.87
N SER A 45 5.41 13.18 19.57
CA SER A 45 4.80 12.35 18.54
C SER A 45 5.61 11.05 18.50
N SER A 46 5.16 10.04 19.22
CA SER A 46 5.64 8.67 19.01
C SER A 46 5.47 8.35 17.53
N GLY A 47 6.51 7.82 16.88
CA GLY A 47 6.44 7.38 15.49
C GLY A 47 5.36 6.30 15.27
N PRO A 48 5.22 5.77 14.04
CA PRO A 48 4.27 4.70 13.77
C PRO A 48 4.47 3.52 14.73
N ILE A 49 3.37 3.04 15.32
CA ILE A 49 3.38 1.96 16.30
C ILE A 49 3.55 0.62 15.54
N PRO A 50 4.59 -0.18 15.82
CA PRO A 50 4.76 -1.50 15.23
C PRO A 50 3.55 -2.40 15.50
N ILE A 51 3.17 -3.22 14.52
CA ILE A 51 2.12 -4.23 14.69
C ILE A 51 2.63 -5.29 15.68
N GLY A 52 1.81 -5.66 16.65
CA GLY A 52 2.13 -6.68 17.65
C GLY A 52 2.71 -6.14 18.96
N THR A 53 2.71 -4.81 19.14
CA THR A 53 3.12 -4.17 20.39
C THR A 53 1.96 -4.01 21.38
N GLY A 54 0.71 -4.06 20.91
CA GLY A 54 -0.47 -4.15 21.76
C GLY A 54 -0.64 -5.56 22.34
N THR A 55 -1.21 -5.66 23.55
CA THR A 55 -1.53 -6.95 24.17
C THR A 55 -2.50 -7.74 23.29
N GLY A 56 -2.05 -8.88 22.75
CA GLY A 56 -2.86 -9.75 21.88
C GLY A 56 -3.00 -9.29 20.43
N GLU A 57 -2.27 -8.26 20.00
CA GLU A 57 -2.22 -7.85 18.60
C GLU A 57 -1.30 -8.83 17.83
N ALA A 58 -1.83 -9.49 16.79
CA ALA A 58 -1.10 -10.36 15.87
C ALA A 58 -0.12 -11.36 16.54
N PRO A 59 -0.63 -12.35 17.30
CA PRO A 59 0.21 -13.40 17.85
C PRO A 59 0.97 -14.18 16.74
N PRO A 60 2.18 -14.67 17.03
CA PRO A 60 2.95 -15.49 16.09
C PRO A 60 2.14 -16.67 15.55
N ASP A 61 2.30 -16.94 14.27
CA ASP A 61 1.69 -18.02 13.52
C ASP A 61 0.15 -18.05 13.53
N GLU A 62 -0.47 -16.89 13.75
CA GLU A 62 -1.92 -16.71 13.71
C GLU A 62 -2.32 -15.51 12.84
N TRP A 63 -3.41 -15.65 12.08
CA TRP A 63 -3.97 -14.55 11.30
C TRP A 63 -4.72 -13.59 12.21
N SER A 64 -4.35 -12.31 12.17
CA SER A 64 -5.06 -11.24 12.88
C SER A 64 -5.45 -10.11 11.96
N PHE A 65 -6.67 -9.58 12.11
CA PHE A 65 -7.04 -8.32 11.49
C PHE A 65 -6.47 -7.14 12.28
N VAL A 66 -5.81 -6.22 11.59
CA VAL A 66 -5.18 -5.02 12.16
C VAL A 66 -5.90 -3.80 11.59
N PRO A 67 -6.70 -3.08 12.39
CA PRO A 67 -7.37 -1.87 11.95
C PRO A 67 -6.39 -0.69 11.87
N PHE A 68 -6.66 0.23 10.95
CA PHE A 68 -5.89 1.47 10.79
C PHE A 68 -6.83 2.68 10.89
N SER A 69 -6.79 3.37 12.02
CA SER A 69 -7.69 4.50 12.30
C SER A 69 -7.46 5.71 11.40
N ASP A 70 -6.31 5.81 10.75
CA ASP A 70 -5.94 6.88 9.81
C ASP A 70 -6.10 6.50 8.33
N THR A 71 -6.89 5.45 8.06
CA THR A 71 -7.21 4.97 6.71
C THR A 71 -8.72 4.95 6.50
N SER A 72 -9.15 4.85 5.24
CA SER A 72 -10.58 4.86 4.90
C SER A 72 -10.90 3.80 3.85
N CYS A 73 -12.00 3.08 4.04
CA CYS A 73 -12.69 2.44 2.92
C CYS A 73 -13.44 3.49 2.09
N GLY A 74 -14.01 3.09 0.96
CA GLY A 74 -14.70 4.05 0.11
C GLY A 74 -16.00 4.59 0.69
N ASP A 75 -16.68 3.86 1.57
CA ASP A 75 -17.75 4.44 2.38
C ASP A 75 -17.17 5.39 3.45
N PRO A 76 -17.57 6.67 3.46
CA PRO A 76 -17.10 7.63 4.45
C PRO A 76 -17.39 7.17 5.88
N GLY A 77 -16.41 7.39 6.78
CA GLY A 77 -16.53 7.01 8.19
C GLY A 77 -16.16 5.56 8.49
N THR A 78 -15.86 4.73 7.48
CA THR A 78 -15.35 3.38 7.70
C THR A 78 -13.84 3.31 7.53
N THR A 79 -13.15 2.79 8.53
CA THR A 79 -11.70 2.62 8.51
C THR A 79 -11.29 1.38 7.72
N ALA A 80 -10.12 1.44 7.09
CA ALA A 80 -9.53 0.31 6.41
C ALA A 80 -8.55 -0.46 7.33
N GLY A 81 -8.03 -1.59 6.85
CA GLY A 81 -7.09 -2.41 7.60
C GLY A 81 -6.47 -3.52 6.75
N ILE A 82 -5.56 -4.27 7.38
CA ILE A 82 -4.89 -5.43 6.79
C ILE A 82 -5.13 -6.65 7.67
N SER A 83 -5.00 -7.85 7.10
CA SER A 83 -4.73 -9.04 7.92
C SER A 83 -3.23 -9.32 7.93
N PHE A 84 -2.69 -9.65 9.08
CA PHE A 84 -1.28 -9.93 9.28
C PHE A 84 -1.09 -11.32 9.88
N TYR A 85 -0.10 -12.04 9.37
CA TYR A 85 0.39 -13.33 9.87
C TYR A 85 1.90 -13.20 10.11
N PRO A 86 2.34 -13.06 11.38
CA PRO A 86 3.76 -13.06 11.71
C PRO A 86 4.26 -14.50 11.81
N SER A 87 5.17 -14.92 10.93
CA SER A 87 5.74 -16.28 11.05
C SER A 87 6.81 -16.33 12.13
N SER A 88 6.80 -17.37 12.96
CA SER A 88 7.88 -17.65 13.92
C SER A 88 8.96 -18.60 13.37
N THR A 89 8.84 -19.02 12.10
CA THR A 89 9.73 -20.00 11.48
C THR A 89 11.10 -19.42 11.11
N VAL A 90 11.99 -20.26 10.55
CA VAL A 90 13.33 -19.86 10.11
C VAL A 90 13.33 -18.82 8.97
N ASN A 91 12.23 -18.69 8.22
CA ASN A 91 12.07 -17.72 7.13
C ASN A 91 11.24 -16.51 7.56
N ASN A 92 11.31 -16.15 8.85
CA ASN A 92 10.56 -15.01 9.41
C ASN A 92 11.04 -13.63 8.91
N ASP A 93 12.16 -13.58 8.18
CA ASP A 93 12.67 -12.44 7.42
C ASP A 93 12.23 -12.46 5.94
N HIS A 94 11.29 -13.32 5.58
CA HIS A 94 10.61 -13.26 4.29
C HIS A 94 9.18 -12.72 4.45
N LEU A 95 8.77 -11.85 3.52
CA LEU A 95 7.48 -11.17 3.57
C LEU A 95 6.70 -11.31 2.25
N LEU A 96 5.50 -11.86 2.34
CA LEU A 96 4.50 -11.83 1.27
C LEU A 96 3.49 -10.71 1.54
N ILE A 97 3.41 -9.72 0.64
CA ILE A 97 2.33 -8.72 0.62
C ILE A 97 1.37 -9.09 -0.51
N TYR A 98 0.16 -9.49 -0.15
CA TYR A 98 -0.88 -9.90 -1.09
C TYR A 98 -2.05 -8.91 -1.11
N PHE A 99 -2.36 -8.38 -2.28
CA PHE A 99 -3.50 -7.49 -2.49
C PHE A 99 -4.74 -8.28 -2.91
N GLN A 100 -5.83 -8.08 -2.16
CA GLN A 100 -7.11 -8.68 -2.47
C GLN A 100 -7.71 -8.12 -3.77
N GLY A 101 -8.36 -8.98 -4.56
CA GLY A 101 -9.22 -8.56 -5.69
C GLY A 101 -10.61 -8.08 -5.25
N GLY A 102 -11.40 -7.56 -6.20
CA GLY A 102 -12.78 -7.14 -5.91
C GLY A 102 -13.47 -6.26 -6.95
N GLY A 103 -13.06 -6.31 -8.23
CA GLY A 103 -13.61 -5.42 -9.26
C GLY A 103 -13.16 -3.96 -9.11
N LEU A 104 -13.89 -3.03 -9.72
CA LEU A 104 -13.64 -1.59 -9.60
C LEU A 104 -14.96 -0.82 -9.78
N CYS A 105 -15.01 0.41 -9.28
CA CYS A 105 -16.20 1.24 -9.39
C CYS A 105 -15.84 2.68 -9.79
N TYR A 106 -16.65 3.26 -10.67
CA TYR A 106 -16.40 4.57 -11.30
C TYR A 106 -17.69 5.34 -11.66
N THR A 107 -18.84 4.81 -11.24
CA THR A 107 -20.18 5.40 -11.37
C THR A 107 -21.02 5.00 -10.17
N TYR A 108 -22.12 5.72 -9.90
CA TYR A 108 -23.08 5.32 -8.86
C TYR A 108 -23.51 3.85 -9.04
N ASN A 109 -23.88 3.45 -10.26
CA ASN A 109 -24.37 2.10 -10.50
C ASN A 109 -23.29 1.03 -10.21
N THR A 110 -22.05 1.24 -10.66
CA THR A 110 -20.95 0.32 -10.38
C THR A 110 -20.55 0.30 -8.91
N CYS A 111 -20.72 1.42 -8.19
CA CYS A 111 -20.34 1.53 -6.77
C CYS A 111 -21.43 1.06 -5.80
N TYR A 112 -22.71 1.07 -6.20
CA TYR A 112 -23.83 0.79 -5.29
C TYR A 112 -24.72 -0.39 -5.71
N ASN A 113 -24.81 -0.67 -7.01
CA ASN A 113 -25.78 -1.65 -7.55
C ASN A 113 -25.12 -2.92 -8.10
N MET A 114 -23.91 -2.83 -8.67
CA MET A 114 -23.18 -3.99 -9.19
C MET A 114 -22.41 -4.69 -8.07
N ARG A 115 -23.14 -5.43 -7.24
CA ARG A 115 -22.63 -6.15 -6.06
C ARG A 115 -22.16 -7.55 -6.43
N ALA A 116 -21.06 -8.00 -5.83
CA ALA A 116 -20.78 -9.41 -5.65
C ALA A 116 -19.93 -9.63 -4.39
N GLY A 117 -20.53 -9.91 -3.23
CA GLY A 117 -19.75 -10.37 -2.06
C GLY A 117 -20.32 -10.04 -0.69
N GLU A 118 -19.78 -10.70 0.33
CA GLU A 118 -20.01 -10.47 1.77
C GLU A 118 -18.85 -9.67 2.42
N ALA A 119 -19.00 -9.15 3.63
CA ALA A 119 -17.92 -8.37 4.27
C ALA A 119 -16.73 -9.25 4.66
N ALA A 120 -15.51 -8.75 4.47
CA ALA A 120 -14.33 -9.36 5.06
C ALA A 120 -14.36 -9.30 6.61
N PRO A 121 -13.77 -10.27 7.33
CA PRO A 121 -13.70 -10.25 8.80
C PRO A 121 -13.09 -8.96 9.35
N GLY A 122 -13.72 -8.35 10.36
CA GLY A 122 -13.27 -7.09 10.96
C GLY A 122 -13.83 -5.82 10.29
N PHE A 123 -14.47 -5.95 9.13
CA PHE A 123 -15.20 -4.87 8.49
C PHE A 123 -16.70 -4.97 8.82
N GLN A 124 -17.33 -3.85 9.18
CA GLN A 124 -18.77 -3.81 9.37
C GLN A 124 -19.50 -4.00 8.02
N GLY A 125 -20.79 -4.36 8.07
CA GLY A 125 -21.60 -4.64 6.87
C GLY A 125 -21.69 -3.49 5.86
N GLU A 126 -21.25 -2.28 6.21
CA GLU A 126 -21.22 -1.14 5.28
C GLU A 126 -20.08 -1.22 4.27
N VAL A 127 -18.95 -1.87 4.61
CA VAL A 127 -17.76 -2.00 3.75
C VAL A 127 -18.01 -2.86 2.51
N GLN A 128 -19.11 -3.61 2.51
CA GLN A 128 -19.54 -4.53 1.47
C GLN A 128 -19.80 -3.87 0.12
N ARG A 129 -20.01 -2.54 0.08
CA ARG A 129 -20.53 -1.84 -1.10
C ARG A 129 -19.54 -1.77 -2.26
N LEU A 130 -18.24 -1.71 -1.96
CA LEU A 130 -17.16 -1.59 -2.95
C LEU A 130 -16.34 -2.85 -3.13
N GLN A 131 -16.65 -3.89 -2.36
CA GLN A 131 -16.08 -5.22 -2.50
C GLN A 131 -16.90 -5.98 -3.52
N GLY A 132 -16.77 -5.59 -4.80
CA GLY A 132 -17.49 -6.22 -5.91
C GLY A 132 -17.13 -7.69 -6.14
N PHE A 133 -16.12 -8.23 -5.43
CA PHE A 133 -15.84 -9.67 -5.28
C PHE A 133 -15.23 -9.97 -3.91
N THR A 134 -16.01 -9.95 -2.84
CA THR A 134 -15.68 -10.68 -1.60
C THR A 134 -16.51 -11.94 -1.52
N VAL A 135 -16.04 -12.99 -2.18
CA VAL A 135 -16.40 -14.34 -1.74
C VAL A 135 -15.98 -14.48 -0.29
N ASN A 136 -16.87 -15.06 0.51
CA ASN A 136 -16.90 -15.36 1.96
C ASN A 136 -15.65 -16.03 2.54
N ASN A 137 -14.47 -15.53 2.23
CA ASN A 137 -13.30 -16.37 2.19
C ASN A 137 -12.21 -15.79 3.08
N PRO A 138 -11.97 -16.37 4.27
CA PRO A 138 -10.75 -16.08 5.04
C PRO A 138 -9.49 -16.25 4.17
N PRO A 139 -8.32 -15.72 4.59
CA PRO A 139 -7.05 -15.90 3.88
C PRO A 139 -6.74 -17.37 3.48
N GLN A 140 -7.41 -18.33 4.12
CA GLN A 140 -7.41 -19.76 3.85
C GLN A 140 -8.01 -20.21 2.50
N ILE A 141 -8.36 -19.34 1.54
CA ILE A 141 -8.85 -19.79 0.21
C ILE A 141 -7.95 -19.37 -0.95
N GLN A 142 -7.07 -18.37 -0.76
CA GLN A 142 -6.00 -18.17 -1.73
C GLN A 142 -4.85 -19.11 -1.34
N PRO A 143 -4.51 -20.13 -2.15
CA PRO A 143 -3.50 -21.12 -1.76
C PRO A 143 -2.14 -20.49 -1.42
N ILE A 144 -1.81 -19.35 -2.05
CA ILE A 144 -0.60 -18.56 -1.76
C ILE A 144 -0.55 -18.03 -0.31
N LEU A 145 -1.69 -17.88 0.35
CA LEU A 145 -1.83 -17.39 1.73
C LEU A 145 -1.95 -18.53 2.77
N HIS A 146 -1.99 -19.78 2.33
CA HIS A 146 -2.04 -20.93 3.23
C HIS A 146 -0.72 -21.07 3.99
N ASN A 147 -0.79 -21.56 5.22
CA ASN A 147 0.37 -21.70 6.10
C ASN A 147 0.89 -23.15 6.19
N ASP A 148 0.21 -24.09 5.54
CA ASP A 148 0.59 -25.50 5.47
C ASP A 148 1.30 -25.82 4.15
N ASN A 149 2.60 -26.08 4.23
CA ASN A 149 3.41 -26.56 3.08
C ASN A 149 2.90 -27.90 2.49
N ALA A 150 2.16 -28.68 3.29
CA ALA A 150 1.78 -30.05 2.96
C ALA A 150 0.58 -30.16 1.99
N ALA A 151 -0.24 -29.13 1.86
CA ALA A 151 -1.45 -29.22 1.04
C ALA A 151 -1.19 -28.96 -0.45
N ASP A 152 -0.39 -27.94 -0.81
CA ASP A 152 -0.40 -27.39 -2.19
C ASP A 152 0.98 -27.01 -2.78
N GLY A 153 2.10 -27.26 -2.08
CA GLY A 153 3.42 -26.81 -2.54
C GLY A 153 3.57 -25.29 -2.56
N ASN A 154 2.88 -24.59 -1.65
CA ASN A 154 2.96 -23.14 -1.51
C ASN A 154 4.37 -22.71 -1.04
N PRO A 155 5.20 -22.05 -1.86
CA PRO A 155 6.56 -21.67 -1.47
C PRO A 155 6.61 -20.55 -0.41
N PHE A 156 5.45 -19.99 -0.04
CA PHE A 156 5.31 -18.92 0.94
C PHE A 156 4.71 -19.39 2.27
N ALA A 157 4.48 -20.70 2.47
CA ALA A 157 3.70 -21.18 3.61
C ALA A 157 4.30 -20.78 4.97
N ASP A 158 5.63 -20.71 5.05
CA ASP A 158 6.40 -20.33 6.24
C ASP A 158 6.84 -18.86 6.25
N TRP A 159 6.39 -18.03 5.29
CA TRP A 159 6.71 -16.61 5.27
C TRP A 159 5.78 -15.84 6.21
N SER A 160 6.22 -14.67 6.68
CA SER A 160 5.30 -13.67 7.21
C SER A 160 4.42 -13.13 6.08
N LYS A 161 3.13 -12.87 6.35
CA LYS A 161 2.16 -12.51 5.31
C LYS A 161 1.33 -11.31 5.71
N VAL A 162 1.09 -10.43 4.74
CA VAL A 162 0.16 -9.30 4.84
C VAL A 162 -0.88 -9.46 3.73
N LEU A 163 -2.15 -9.51 4.11
CA LEU A 163 -3.28 -9.39 3.20
C LEU A 163 -3.81 -7.95 3.24
N VAL A 164 -3.68 -7.23 2.13
CA VAL A 164 -4.25 -5.90 1.94
C VAL A 164 -5.68 -6.06 1.45
N TRP A 165 -6.64 -5.81 2.34
CA TRP A 165 -8.06 -5.85 2.01
C TRP A 165 -8.44 -4.73 1.05
N TYR A 166 -9.34 -5.04 0.13
CA TYR A 166 -9.81 -4.11 -0.88
C TYR A 166 -11.21 -3.63 -0.53
N CYS A 167 -11.36 -2.34 -0.27
CA CYS A 167 -12.66 -1.73 0.07
C CYS A 167 -12.84 -0.32 -0.52
N THR A 168 -12.02 0.06 -1.49
CA THR A 168 -11.94 1.42 -2.04
C THR A 168 -12.44 1.50 -3.49
N GLY A 169 -12.72 0.37 -4.15
CA GLY A 169 -13.27 0.34 -5.51
C GLY A 169 -12.35 0.93 -6.59
N ASP A 170 -11.05 1.08 -6.32
CA ASP A 170 -10.07 1.82 -7.12
C ASP A 170 -8.80 1.01 -7.49
N ASN A 171 -8.88 -0.31 -7.50
CA ASN A 171 -7.75 -1.24 -7.72
C ASN A 171 -6.55 -1.05 -6.78
N HIS A 172 -6.75 -0.48 -5.59
CA HIS A 172 -5.66 -0.07 -4.66
C HIS A 172 -4.77 1.05 -5.21
N THR A 173 -5.27 1.83 -6.18
CA THR A 173 -4.46 2.85 -6.89
C THR A 173 -4.96 4.28 -6.68
N GLY A 174 -6.12 4.46 -6.04
CA GLY A 174 -6.74 5.76 -5.88
C GLY A 174 -6.11 6.61 -4.77
N ASN A 175 -6.16 7.92 -4.97
CA ASN A 175 -5.94 8.94 -3.95
C ASN A 175 -6.91 10.12 -4.17
N HIS A 176 -8.20 9.81 -4.31
CA HIS A 176 -9.22 10.78 -4.68
C HIS A 176 -10.55 10.47 -3.98
N VAL A 177 -11.19 11.52 -3.47
CA VAL A 177 -12.56 11.45 -2.92
C VAL A 177 -13.49 12.08 -3.93
N THR A 178 -14.55 11.37 -4.31
CA THR A 178 -15.51 11.82 -5.33
C THR A 178 -16.94 11.62 -4.89
N THR A 179 -17.88 12.24 -5.60
CA THR A 179 -19.31 12.13 -5.35
C THR A 179 -20.03 11.62 -6.59
N TYR A 180 -20.80 10.55 -6.43
CA TYR A 180 -21.68 10.00 -7.47
C TYR A 180 -23.15 10.35 -7.18
N LYS A 181 -23.95 10.57 -8.22
CA LYS A 181 -25.39 10.83 -8.08
C LYS A 181 -26.20 9.58 -8.33
N ASP A 182 -27.18 9.30 -7.47
CA ASP A 182 -28.16 8.25 -7.69
C ASP A 182 -29.20 8.64 -8.76
N PRO A 183 -30.08 7.72 -9.22
CA PRO A 183 -31.14 8.04 -10.18
C PRO A 183 -32.16 9.10 -9.71
N ASN A 184 -32.25 9.34 -8.41
CA ASN A 184 -33.11 10.38 -7.81
C ASN A 184 -32.37 11.72 -7.63
N GLY A 185 -31.08 11.79 -8.00
CA GLY A 185 -30.24 12.97 -7.90
C GLY A 185 -29.55 13.17 -6.55
N HIS A 186 -29.71 12.27 -5.58
CA HIS A 186 -29.00 12.37 -4.30
C HIS A 186 -27.51 12.08 -4.48
N SER A 187 -26.70 12.77 -3.70
CA SER A 187 -25.23 12.70 -3.77
C SER A 187 -24.69 11.68 -2.77
N HIS A 188 -23.76 10.86 -3.26
CA HIS A 188 -23.13 9.78 -2.50
C HIS A 188 -21.61 9.89 -2.65
N GLN A 189 -20.91 10.17 -1.54
CA GLN A 189 -19.45 10.27 -1.55
C GLN A 189 -18.81 8.89 -1.51
N ILE A 190 -17.72 8.72 -2.26
CA ILE A 190 -16.85 7.55 -2.25
C ILE A 190 -15.38 7.98 -2.14
N ASN A 191 -14.65 7.37 -1.20
CA ASN A 191 -13.22 7.55 -1.00
C ASN A 191 -12.41 6.49 -1.79
N HIS A 192 -11.99 6.84 -3.01
CA HIS A 192 -11.05 6.04 -3.80
C HIS A 192 -9.61 6.34 -3.33
N VAL A 193 -9.22 5.79 -2.17
CA VAL A 193 -7.97 6.15 -1.47
C VAL A 193 -7.05 4.96 -1.19
N GLY A 194 -7.13 3.90 -1.99
CA GLY A 194 -6.35 2.67 -1.80
C GLY A 194 -4.83 2.89 -1.83
N TYR A 195 -4.32 3.76 -2.70
CA TYR A 195 -2.88 4.09 -2.76
C TYR A 195 -2.44 4.87 -1.52
N ALA A 196 -3.27 5.80 -1.04
CA ALA A 196 -3.01 6.56 0.18
C ALA A 196 -3.07 5.68 1.44
N ASN A 197 -4.01 4.72 1.49
CA ASN A 197 -4.05 3.73 2.57
C ASN A 197 -2.77 2.91 2.61
N MET A 198 -2.24 2.52 1.45
CA MET A 198 -0.99 1.74 1.37
C MET A 198 0.21 2.48 2.00
N GLN A 199 0.29 3.81 1.88
CA GLN A 199 1.32 4.61 2.55
C GLN A 199 1.25 4.47 4.07
N LYS A 200 0.04 4.42 4.64
CA LYS A 200 -0.17 4.23 6.08
C LYS A 200 0.18 2.83 6.53
N TYR A 201 -0.22 1.82 5.75
CA TYR A 201 0.14 0.43 5.99
C TYR A 201 1.65 0.25 5.98
N LEU A 202 2.33 0.75 4.95
CA LEU A 202 3.78 0.66 4.80
C LEU A 202 4.54 1.37 5.93
N SER A 203 4.04 2.51 6.41
CA SER A 203 4.63 3.20 7.56
C SER A 203 4.63 2.34 8.83
N ARG A 204 3.50 1.68 9.16
CA ARG A 204 3.46 0.74 10.29
C ARG A 204 4.23 -0.54 10.02
N LEU A 205 4.16 -1.10 8.81
CA LEU A 205 4.93 -2.29 8.44
C LEU A 205 6.44 -2.04 8.55
N LYS A 206 6.93 -0.86 8.18
CA LYS A 206 8.35 -0.51 8.37
C LYS A 206 8.75 -0.47 9.85
N ALA A 207 7.84 -0.05 10.72
CA ALA A 207 8.05 -0.08 12.17
C ALA A 207 7.92 -1.50 12.75
N THR A 208 7.12 -2.37 12.14
CA THR A 208 7.03 -3.81 12.48
C THR A 208 8.30 -4.57 12.08
N PHE A 209 8.81 -4.30 10.88
CA PHE A 209 9.88 -5.05 10.22
C PHE A 209 11.16 -4.21 10.13
N CYS A 210 12.08 -4.36 11.08
CA CYS A 210 13.35 -3.65 11.04
C CYS A 210 14.48 -4.36 11.81
N ALA A 211 15.70 -3.84 11.67
CA ALA A 211 16.90 -4.40 12.30
C ALA A 211 17.08 -4.01 13.78
N SER A 212 16.23 -3.14 14.32
CA SER A 212 16.29 -2.70 15.72
C SER A 212 15.54 -3.68 16.62
N SER A 213 16.00 -3.84 17.87
CA SER A 213 15.29 -4.59 18.92
C SER A 213 13.94 -3.97 19.31
N ALA A 214 13.63 -2.76 18.81
CA ALA A 214 12.32 -2.12 18.98
C ALA A 214 11.25 -2.66 18.03
N CYS A 215 11.65 -3.41 17.00
CA CYS A 215 10.74 -4.02 16.02
C CYS A 215 10.25 -5.39 16.50
N THR A 216 9.04 -5.75 16.08
CA THR A 216 8.41 -7.03 16.44
C THR A 216 8.81 -8.16 15.49
N MET A 217 9.32 -7.82 14.31
CA MET A 217 9.79 -8.76 13.28
C MET A 217 11.16 -8.30 12.72
N PRO A 218 12.01 -9.24 12.26
CA PRO A 218 13.27 -8.89 11.60
C PRO A 218 13.04 -8.11 10.31
N ALA A 219 14.03 -7.32 9.88
CA ALA A 219 13.97 -6.66 8.58
C ALA A 219 13.90 -7.72 7.45
N PRO A 220 12.99 -7.59 6.47
CA PRO A 220 12.83 -8.61 5.46
C PRO A 220 14.01 -8.63 4.49
N ALA A 221 14.61 -9.81 4.31
CA ALA A 221 15.61 -10.09 3.28
C ALA A 221 14.95 -10.31 1.91
N HIS A 222 13.73 -10.86 1.91
CA HIS A 222 12.97 -11.14 0.69
C HIS A 222 11.54 -10.60 0.82
N ILE A 223 11.09 -9.89 -0.21
CA ILE A 223 9.71 -9.41 -0.29
C ILE A 223 9.10 -9.84 -1.62
N VAL A 224 7.92 -10.45 -1.56
CA VAL A 224 7.08 -10.69 -2.73
C VAL A 224 5.84 -9.82 -2.62
N VAL A 225 5.55 -9.09 -3.69
CA VAL A 225 4.34 -8.29 -3.84
C VAL A 225 3.47 -8.96 -4.89
N ALA A 226 2.29 -9.41 -4.50
CA ALA A 226 1.39 -10.19 -5.34
C ALA A 226 -0.07 -9.77 -5.15
N GLY A 227 -0.94 -10.23 -6.04
CA GLY A 227 -2.38 -10.01 -5.92
C GLY A 227 -3.13 -10.61 -7.09
N SER A 228 -4.46 -10.68 -6.98
CA SER A 228 -5.32 -11.23 -8.03
C SER A 228 -6.39 -10.23 -8.45
N SER A 229 -6.72 -10.19 -9.75
CA SER A 229 -7.70 -9.25 -10.32
C SER A 229 -7.34 -7.78 -10.01
N ALA A 230 -8.23 -7.02 -9.39
CA ALA A 230 -7.95 -5.67 -8.87
C ALA A 230 -6.70 -5.61 -7.97
N GLY A 231 -6.43 -6.68 -7.23
CA GLY A 231 -5.23 -6.81 -6.41
C GLY A 231 -3.94 -7.00 -7.24
N GLY A 232 -4.03 -7.58 -8.43
CA GLY A 232 -2.87 -7.66 -9.34
C GLY A 232 -2.43 -6.27 -9.79
N TRP A 233 -3.39 -5.40 -10.11
CA TRP A 233 -3.12 -3.98 -10.34
C TRP A 233 -2.55 -3.29 -9.09
N GLY A 234 -3.11 -3.58 -7.91
CA GLY A 234 -2.58 -3.11 -6.64
C GLY A 234 -1.12 -3.48 -6.42
N ALA A 235 -0.74 -4.73 -6.69
CA ALA A 235 0.62 -5.21 -6.57
C ALA A 235 1.60 -4.43 -7.48
N VAL A 236 1.22 -4.23 -8.74
CA VAL A 236 2.06 -3.52 -9.72
C VAL A 236 2.20 -2.04 -9.35
N TRP A 237 1.10 -1.34 -9.08
CA TRP A 237 1.14 0.11 -8.84
C TRP A 237 1.71 0.51 -7.48
N ASN A 238 1.66 -0.39 -6.49
CA ASN A 238 2.24 -0.14 -5.18
C ASN A 238 3.65 -0.71 -5.02
N PHE A 239 4.20 -1.38 -6.04
CA PHE A 239 5.53 -1.98 -5.99
C PHE A 239 6.63 -0.97 -5.59
N GLU A 240 6.63 0.21 -6.22
CA GLU A 240 7.60 1.28 -5.92
C GLU A 240 7.48 1.76 -4.47
N GLN A 241 6.27 1.89 -3.93
CA GLN A 241 6.07 2.27 -2.54
C GLN A 241 6.67 1.23 -1.58
N VAL A 242 6.47 -0.06 -1.86
CA VAL A 242 7.04 -1.16 -1.08
C VAL A 242 8.57 -1.13 -1.16
N ARG A 243 9.12 -1.04 -2.38
CA ARG A 243 10.57 -1.00 -2.61
C ARG A 243 11.23 0.14 -1.85
N ASP A 244 10.69 1.35 -1.97
CA ASP A 244 11.25 2.55 -1.35
C ASP A 244 11.15 2.49 0.18
N THR A 245 10.05 1.94 0.72
CA THR A 245 9.86 1.76 2.18
C THR A 245 10.91 0.83 2.78
N PHE A 246 11.21 -0.28 2.09
CA PHE A 246 12.16 -1.28 2.59
C PHE A 246 13.61 -1.05 2.15
N GLY A 247 13.85 -0.11 1.22
CA GLY A 247 15.19 0.25 0.76
C GLY A 247 15.84 -0.84 -0.11
N ILE A 248 15.04 -1.55 -0.91
CA ILE A 248 15.51 -2.61 -1.80
C ILE A 248 16.14 -1.95 -3.05
N ALA A 249 17.44 -2.15 -3.27
CA ALA A 249 18.13 -1.62 -4.44
C ALA A 249 17.66 -2.29 -5.74
N ALA A 250 17.60 -1.52 -6.84
CA ALA A 250 17.22 -1.98 -8.18
C ALA A 250 18.32 -2.80 -8.86
#